data_AF-A0A809Y0T1-F1
#
_entry.id   AF-A0A809Y0T1-F1
#
_cell.length_a   1.000
_cell.length_b   1.000
_cell.length_c   1.000
_cell.angle_alpha   90.00
_cell.angle_beta   90.00
_cell.angle_gamma   90.00
#
_symmetry.space_group_name_H-M   'P 1'
#
loop_
_entity.id
_entity.type
_entity.pdbx_description
1 polymer ?
#
loop_
_entity_poly.entity_id
_entity_poly.type
_entity_poly.pdbx_seq_one_letter_code
_entity_poly.pdbx_strand_id
1 'polypeptide(L)'
;MLQAQINIIGARAVEFERGLPDLTLTPWRRVWLSSREPVWTLVDAEDFHWLMQWQWNVWHGGRGKECFLYAKRNTGPRRDTVRMHRELQIRSDPRDDAFLGRHVVDHINGQTLDNRKANRRWSTQRDNIINRRCRGEAPSLDNILSGLLAGLPAGQFEEIPFD
;
A
#
# COMPACT_ATOMS: atom_id res chain seq x y z
N MET A 1 27.86 9.31 3.27
CA MET A 1 27.43 7.92 2.96
C MET A 1 26.89 7.92 1.55
N LEU A 2 27.50 7.15 0.65
CA LEU A 2 27.11 7.10 -0.76
C LEU A 2 25.74 6.44 -0.89
N GLN A 3 24.74 7.20 -1.35
CA GLN A 3 23.47 6.66 -1.81
C GLN A 3 23.75 5.84 -3.08
N ALA A 4 23.56 4.53 -3.01
CA ALA A 4 23.61 3.69 -4.20
C ALA A 4 22.47 4.12 -5.13
N GLN A 5 22.83 4.63 -6.31
CA GLN A 5 21.89 4.83 -7.41
C GLN A 5 21.24 3.49 -7.73
N ILE A 6 19.92 3.42 -7.58
CA ILE A 6 19.13 2.28 -8.02
C ILE A 6 19.08 2.36 -9.54
N ASN A 7 19.84 1.49 -10.21
CA ASN A 7 19.76 1.30 -11.65
C ASN A 7 18.37 0.73 -11.99
N ILE A 8 17.48 1.57 -12.52
CA ILE A 8 16.19 1.18 -13.10
C ILE A 8 16.44 0.70 -14.54
N ILE A 9 17.27 -0.32 -14.72
CA ILE A 9 17.46 -0.98 -16.02
C ILE A 9 17.03 -2.42 -15.82
N GLY A 10 15.77 -2.70 -16.18
CA GLY A 10 15.22 -4.07 -16.13
C GLY A 10 14.01 -4.24 -15.22
N ALA A 11 13.07 -3.29 -15.18
CA ALA A 11 11.72 -3.61 -14.73
C ALA A 11 11.13 -4.65 -15.71
N ARG A 12 11.33 -5.94 -15.42
CA ARG A 12 10.64 -7.03 -16.10
C ARG A 12 9.14 -6.74 -15.94
N ALA A 13 8.44 -6.57 -17.06
CA ALA A 13 6.98 -6.56 -17.05
C ALA A 13 6.52 -7.80 -16.28
N VAL A 14 5.82 -7.57 -15.18
CA VAL A 14 5.30 -8.65 -14.34
C VAL A 14 4.14 -9.26 -15.15
N GLU A 15 4.22 -10.54 -15.51
CA GLU A 15 3.21 -11.20 -16.38
C GLU A 15 1.77 -11.05 -15.84
N PHE A 16 1.62 -10.83 -14.53
CA PHE A 16 0.35 -10.61 -13.83
C PHE A 16 -0.37 -9.30 -14.21
N GLU A 17 0.26 -8.37 -14.94
CA GLU A 17 -0.38 -7.09 -15.32
C GLU A 17 -1.36 -7.22 -16.49
N ARG A 18 -1.29 -8.30 -17.26
CA ARG A 18 -2.13 -8.47 -18.45
C ARG A 18 -3.62 -8.49 -18.09
N GLY A 19 -4.38 -7.54 -18.64
CA GLY A 19 -5.84 -7.45 -18.46
C GLY A 19 -6.28 -6.77 -17.17
N LEU A 20 -5.36 -6.27 -16.36
CA LEU A 20 -5.71 -5.43 -15.21
C LEU A 20 -5.98 -3.99 -15.65
N PRO A 21 -6.86 -3.24 -14.94
CA PRO A 21 -7.06 -1.82 -15.20
C PRO A 21 -5.75 -1.04 -15.09
N ASP A 22 -5.53 -0.15 -16.06
CA ASP A 22 -4.46 0.84 -15.98
C ASP A 22 -4.85 1.92 -14.96
N LEU A 23 -3.97 2.15 -13.99
CA LEU A 23 -4.17 3.10 -12.91
C LEU A 23 -3.39 4.40 -13.11
N THR A 24 -2.60 4.54 -14.18
CA THR A 24 -1.71 5.69 -14.44
C THR A 24 -2.43 7.04 -14.38
N LEU A 25 -3.67 7.12 -14.87
CA LEU A 25 -4.49 8.35 -14.86
C LEU A 25 -5.44 8.45 -13.65
N THR A 26 -5.27 7.59 -12.65
CA THR A 26 -6.07 7.61 -11.42
C THR A 26 -5.28 8.19 -10.24
N PRO A 27 -5.95 8.55 -9.13
CA PRO A 27 -5.26 8.92 -7.88
C PRO A 27 -4.56 7.76 -7.17
N TRP A 28 -4.60 6.53 -7.72
CA TRP A 28 -4.07 5.34 -7.06
C TRP A 28 -3.02 4.64 -7.92
N ARG A 29 -2.19 3.82 -7.27
CA ARG A 29 -1.17 3.00 -7.93
C ARG A 29 -1.14 1.60 -7.36
N ARG A 30 -0.83 0.64 -8.24
CA ARG A 30 -0.52 -0.75 -7.90
C ARG A 30 0.99 -0.86 -7.68
N VAL A 31 1.39 -1.50 -6.58
CA VAL A 31 2.77 -1.88 -6.31
C VAL A 31 2.85 -3.40 -6.15
N TRP A 32 3.59 -4.06 -7.02
CA TRP A 32 3.83 -5.51 -6.91
C TRP A 32 4.81 -5.82 -5.79
N LEU A 33 4.48 -6.83 -4.98
CA LEU A 33 5.27 -7.27 -3.82
C LEU A 33 6.00 -8.59 -4.06
N SER A 34 5.72 -9.26 -5.18
CA SER A 34 6.34 -10.50 -5.60
C SER A 34 6.45 -10.54 -7.12
N SER A 35 7.56 -11.10 -7.62
CA SER A 35 7.75 -11.39 -9.05
C SER A 35 7.29 -12.80 -9.43
N ARG A 36 6.88 -13.62 -8.45
CA ARG A 36 6.49 -15.03 -8.65
C ARG A 36 5.03 -15.30 -8.36
N GLU A 37 4.40 -14.43 -7.57
CA GLU A 37 3.00 -14.55 -7.16
C GLU A 37 2.32 -13.19 -7.43
N PRO A 38 1.03 -13.18 -7.80
CA PRO A 38 0.29 -11.95 -8.11
C PRO A 38 -0.12 -11.20 -6.83
N VAL A 39 0.82 -10.97 -5.92
CA VAL A 39 0.60 -10.22 -4.68
C VAL A 39 1.01 -8.78 -4.89
N TRP A 40 0.07 -7.87 -4.66
CA TRP A 40 0.26 -6.44 -4.85
C TRP A 40 -0.40 -5.63 -3.74
N THR A 41 -0.07 -4.36 -3.66
CA THR A 41 -0.68 -3.41 -2.73
C THR A 41 -1.15 -2.15 -3.45
N LEU A 42 -2.27 -1.60 -2.98
CA LEU A 42 -2.84 -0.34 -3.48
C LEU A 42 -2.35 0.82 -2.63
N VAL A 43 -1.85 1.87 -3.27
CA VAL A 43 -1.34 3.10 -2.62
C VAL A 43 -1.88 4.34 -3.33
N ASP A 44 -1.79 5.51 -2.69
CA ASP A 44 -2.06 6.77 -3.38
C ASP A 44 -0.94 7.11 -4.35
N ALA A 45 -1.29 7.73 -5.48
CA ALA A 45 -0.34 8.11 -6.51
C ALA A 45 0.72 9.12 -6.01
N GLU A 46 0.35 9.98 -5.05
CA GLU A 46 1.26 10.95 -4.44
C GLU A 46 2.43 10.32 -3.68
N ASP A 47 2.22 9.12 -3.12
CA ASP A 47 3.23 8.40 -2.33
C ASP A 47 4.05 7.41 -3.17
N PHE A 48 3.61 7.11 -4.40
CA PHE A 48 4.19 6.05 -5.23
C PHE A 48 5.68 6.25 -5.50
N HIS A 49 6.09 7.43 -5.99
CA HIS A 49 7.49 7.71 -6.32
C HIS A 49 8.39 7.59 -5.08
N TRP A 50 7.90 8.06 -3.92
CA TRP A 50 8.64 7.95 -2.68
C TRP A 50 8.81 6.50 -2.23
N LEU A 51 7.76 5.68 -2.33
CA LEU A 51 7.80 4.25 -1.98
C LEU A 51 8.75 3.44 -2.86
N MET A 52 8.87 3.81 -4.14
CA MET A 52 9.67 3.09 -5.14
C MET A 52 11.18 3.28 -5.02
N GLN A 53 11.63 4.06 -4.03
CA GLN A 53 13.04 4.07 -3.60
C GLN A 53 13.48 2.76 -2.94
N TRP A 54 12.56 1.87 -2.58
CA TRP A 54 12.88 0.61 -1.92
C TRP A 54 12.16 -0.57 -2.56
N GLN A 55 12.80 -1.74 -2.46
CA GLN A 55 12.16 -2.99 -2.80
C GLN A 55 11.31 -3.48 -1.63
N TRP A 56 10.03 -3.71 -1.91
CA TRP A 56 9.05 -4.22 -0.96
C TRP A 56 8.79 -5.70 -1.21
N ASN A 57 8.46 -6.43 -0.14
CA ASN A 57 8.15 -7.86 -0.17
C ASN A 57 6.88 -8.12 0.65
N VAL A 58 6.19 -9.23 0.36
CA VAL A 58 5.07 -9.69 1.16
C VAL A 58 5.53 -10.32 2.49
N TRP A 59 4.79 -10.07 3.56
CA TRP A 59 4.92 -10.76 4.83
C TRP A 59 3.55 -11.28 5.29
N HIS A 60 3.52 -12.54 5.75
CA HIS A 60 2.31 -13.19 6.24
C HIS A 60 2.21 -13.01 7.76
N GLY A 61 1.20 -12.28 8.20
CA GLY A 61 0.90 -12.09 9.61
C GLY A 61 0.02 -13.18 10.21
N GLY A 62 0.49 -13.80 11.30
CA GLY A 62 -0.28 -14.75 12.12
C GLY A 62 0.09 -16.22 11.94
N ARG A 63 -0.23 -17.05 12.95
CA ARG A 63 -0.16 -18.52 12.87
C ARG A 63 -1.44 -19.01 12.16
N GLY A 64 -1.34 -19.32 10.88
CA GLY A 64 -2.49 -19.69 10.02
C GLY A 64 -2.49 -18.81 8.78
N LYS A 65 -1.66 -19.21 7.81
CA LYS A 65 -1.41 -18.53 6.53
C LYS A 65 -2.73 -18.09 5.90
N GLU A 66 -2.79 -16.84 5.40
CA GLU A 66 -3.81 -16.21 4.53
C GLU A 66 -4.48 -14.94 5.12
N CYS A 67 -4.60 -14.80 6.44
CA CYS A 67 -5.52 -13.76 6.97
C CYS A 67 -5.01 -12.32 6.85
N PHE A 68 -3.69 -12.11 6.90
CA PHE A 68 -3.11 -10.78 6.83
C PHE A 68 -1.81 -10.79 6.05
N LEU A 69 -1.80 -10.13 4.90
CA LEU A 69 -0.60 -9.89 4.10
C LEU A 69 -0.17 -8.44 4.27
N TYR A 70 1.10 -8.22 4.56
CA TYR A 70 1.64 -6.87 4.69
C TYR A 70 2.76 -6.66 3.69
N ALA A 71 2.79 -5.48 3.09
CA ALA A 71 3.98 -5.00 2.42
C ALA A 71 5.04 -4.62 3.47
N LYS A 72 6.23 -5.22 3.37
CA LYS A 72 7.35 -4.93 4.26
C LYS A 72 8.66 -4.72 3.50
N ARG A 73 9.60 -4.06 4.17
CA ARG A 73 11.01 -4.03 3.82
C ARG A 73 11.85 -4.26 5.07
N ASN A 74 13.10 -4.66 4.88
CA ASN A 74 14.06 -4.72 5.98
C ASN A 74 15.01 -3.52 5.88
N THR A 75 15.36 -2.90 7.01
CA THR A 75 16.26 -1.74 7.07
C THR A 75 17.43 -1.99 8.03
N GLY A 76 18.54 -1.27 7.81
CA GLY A 76 19.71 -1.30 8.69
C GLY A 76 20.49 -2.62 8.71
N PRO A 77 21.61 -2.66 9.43
CA PRO A 77 22.49 -3.84 9.51
C PRO A 77 21.83 -5.02 10.24
N ARG A 78 20.90 -4.75 11.16
CA ARG A 78 20.13 -5.77 11.89
C ARG A 78 18.92 -6.30 11.13
N ARG A 79 18.63 -5.76 9.93
CA ARG A 79 17.47 -6.13 9.10
C ARG A 79 16.14 -5.92 9.81
N ASP A 80 16.01 -4.80 10.52
CA ASP A 80 14.79 -4.42 11.21
C ASP A 80 13.63 -4.37 10.23
N THR A 81 12.50 -4.99 10.58
CA THR A 81 11.34 -5.06 9.69
C THR A 81 10.52 -3.79 9.79
N VAL A 82 10.32 -3.14 8.65
CA VAL A 82 9.50 -1.96 8.50
C VAL A 82 8.29 -2.32 7.62
N ARG A 83 7.09 -1.88 8.02
CA ARG A 83 5.84 -2.14 7.29
C ARG A 83 5.39 -0.89 6.54
N MET A 84 4.95 -1.05 5.29
CA MET A 84 4.60 0.04 4.38
C MET A 84 3.54 0.99 4.97
N HIS A 85 2.44 0.43 5.49
CA HIS A 85 1.35 1.24 6.09
C HIS A 85 1.84 2.18 7.19
N ARG A 86 2.83 1.77 7.99
CA ARG A 86 3.36 2.58 9.10
C ARG A 86 4.25 3.70 8.59
N GLU A 87 5.12 3.41 7.63
CA GLU A 87 5.98 4.41 6.97
C GLU A 87 5.13 5.50 6.30
N LEU A 88 4.12 5.07 5.54
CA LEU A 88 3.21 5.99 4.88
C LEU A 88 2.39 6.81 5.87
N GLN A 89 2.03 6.27 7.04
CA GLN A 89 1.23 7.01 8.03
C GLN A 89 2.09 8.04 8.74
N ILE A 90 3.33 7.69 9.08
CA ILE A 90 4.31 8.64 9.63
C ILE A 90 4.57 9.76 8.63
N ARG A 91 4.68 9.44 7.34
CA ARG A 91 4.88 10.44 6.29
C ARG A 91 3.69 11.39 6.15
N SER A 92 2.47 10.85 6.12
CA SER A 92 1.27 11.66 5.93
C SER A 92 0.84 12.41 7.19
N ASP A 93 1.24 11.93 8.36
CA ASP A 93 0.85 12.45 9.67
C ASP A 93 1.96 12.24 10.72
N PRO A 94 3.06 13.03 10.66
CA PRO A 94 4.23 12.86 11.52
C PRO A 94 3.90 13.06 13.00
N ARG A 95 4.52 12.25 13.87
CA ARG A 95 4.30 12.25 15.32
C ARG A 95 5.62 12.03 16.05
N ASP A 96 5.66 12.42 17.32
CA ASP A 96 6.80 12.18 18.19
C ASP A 96 6.94 10.70 18.58
N ASP A 97 8.12 10.32 19.07
CA ASP A 97 8.41 8.93 19.44
C ASP A 97 7.52 8.42 20.58
N ALA A 98 7.12 9.31 21.49
CA ALA A 98 6.23 8.97 22.60
C ALA A 98 4.84 8.53 22.10
N PHE A 99 4.30 9.25 21.12
CA PHE A 99 3.05 8.91 20.44
C PHE A 99 3.22 7.62 19.62
N LEU A 100 4.28 7.52 18.80
CA LEU A 100 4.55 6.39 17.93
C LEU A 100 4.81 5.07 18.68
N GLY A 101 5.27 5.14 19.93
CA GLY A 101 5.44 3.99 20.82
C GLY A 101 4.13 3.48 21.43
N ARG A 102 3.09 4.32 21.49
CA ARG A 102 1.77 3.99 22.07
C ARG A 102 0.68 3.71 21.02
N HIS A 103 0.91 4.15 19.78
CA HIS A 103 -0.04 4.00 18.69
C HIS A 103 0.46 3.04 17.61
N VAL A 104 -0.50 2.33 17.03
CA VAL A 104 -0.33 1.48 15.85
C VAL A 104 -1.12 2.09 14.69
N VAL A 105 -0.87 1.59 13.49
CA VAL A 105 -1.62 2.02 12.30
C VAL A 105 -2.64 0.93 11.96
N ASP A 106 -3.90 1.30 12.02
CA ASP A 106 -5.06 0.44 11.74
C ASP A 106 -5.53 0.63 10.29
N HIS A 107 -6.07 -0.45 9.70
CA HIS A 107 -6.69 -0.42 8.38
C HIS A 107 -8.21 -0.43 8.56
N ILE A 108 -8.88 0.67 8.21
CA ILE A 108 -10.30 0.90 8.49
C ILE A 108 -11.18 -0.20 7.86
N ASN A 109 -10.86 -0.63 6.64
CA ASN A 109 -11.56 -1.72 5.94
C ASN A 109 -11.06 -3.13 6.29
N GLY A 110 -10.01 -3.26 7.13
CA GLY A 110 -9.37 -4.52 7.49
C GLY A 110 -8.46 -5.14 6.42
N GLN A 111 -8.37 -4.57 5.21
CA GLN A 111 -7.51 -5.04 4.13
C GLN A 111 -6.10 -4.45 4.30
N THR A 112 -5.14 -5.28 4.71
CA THR A 112 -3.78 -4.87 5.07
C THR A 112 -2.88 -4.50 3.89
N LEU A 113 -3.31 -4.82 2.66
CA LEU A 113 -2.65 -4.39 1.43
C LEU A 113 -3.32 -3.17 0.77
N ASP A 114 -4.39 -2.61 1.36
CA ASP A 114 -4.95 -1.32 0.97
C ASP A 114 -4.26 -0.22 1.78
N ASN A 115 -3.12 0.24 1.28
CA ASN A 115 -2.24 1.23 1.90
C ASN A 115 -2.59 2.67 1.51
N ARG A 116 -3.77 2.92 0.95
CA ARG A 116 -4.25 4.29 0.72
C ARG A 116 -4.41 5.04 2.04
N LYS A 117 -4.14 6.33 2.03
CA LYS A 117 -4.26 7.25 3.17
C LYS A 117 -5.68 7.25 3.72
N ALA A 118 -6.69 7.20 2.85
CA ALA A 118 -8.10 7.12 3.23
C ALA A 118 -8.45 5.85 4.03
N ASN A 119 -7.62 4.80 3.99
CA ASN A 119 -7.85 3.54 4.69
C ASN A 119 -6.99 3.38 5.96
N ARG A 120 -6.08 4.31 6.24
CA ARG A 120 -5.13 4.21 7.37
C ARG A 120 -5.46 5.23 8.45
N ARG A 121 -5.30 4.83 9.71
CA ARG A 121 -5.43 5.73 10.86
C ARG A 121 -4.51 5.34 12.00
N TRP A 122 -4.13 6.31 12.83
CA TRP A 122 -3.57 6.01 14.14
C TRP A 122 -4.63 5.40 15.05
N SER A 123 -4.24 4.37 15.77
CA SER A 123 -5.11 3.65 16.71
C SER A 123 -4.29 3.29 17.95
N THR A 124 -4.93 3.26 19.11
CA THR A 124 -4.32 2.60 20.27
C THR A 124 -4.29 1.09 20.03
N GLN A 125 -3.45 0.36 20.77
CA GLN A 125 -3.42 -1.11 20.69
C GLN A 125 -4.77 -1.72 21.08
N ARG A 126 -5.44 -1.15 22.09
CA ARG A 126 -6.76 -1.57 22.55
C ARG A 126 -7.81 -1.40 21.45
N ASP A 127 -7.87 -0.22 20.86
CA ASP A 127 -8.85 0.06 19.80
C ASP A 127 -8.57 -0.80 18.56
N ASN A 128 -7.30 -1.04 18.21
CA ASN A 128 -6.94 -1.89 17.09
C ASN A 128 -7.39 -3.34 17.29
N ILE A 129 -7.37 -3.84 18.53
CA ILE A 129 -7.91 -5.17 18.86
C ILE A 129 -9.43 -5.18 18.70
N ILE A 130 -10.13 -4.13 19.17
CA ILE A 130 -11.58 -4.01 19.07
C ILE A 130 -12.03 -3.88 17.61
N ASN A 131 -11.30 -3.12 16.80
CA ASN A 131 -11.57 -2.88 15.38
C ASN A 131 -11.23 -4.07 14.49
N ARG A 132 -10.63 -5.13 15.04
CA ARG A 132 -10.21 -6.29 14.27
C ARG A 132 -11.43 -7.02 13.71
N ARG A 133 -11.53 -7.04 12.38
CA ARG A 133 -12.55 -7.78 11.63
C ARG A 133 -12.32 -9.29 11.68
N CYS A 134 -13.38 -10.09 11.53
CA CYS A 134 -13.25 -11.55 11.48
C CYS A 134 -12.51 -11.98 10.20
N ARG A 135 -11.95 -13.19 10.23
CA ARG A 135 -11.24 -13.78 9.08
C ARG A 135 -12.20 -13.85 7.88
N GLY A 136 -11.80 -13.27 6.76
CA GLY A 136 -12.58 -13.30 5.51
C GLY A 136 -13.56 -12.12 5.31
N GLU A 137 -13.72 -11.24 6.28
CA GLU A 137 -14.61 -10.07 6.15
C GLU A 137 -13.98 -8.89 5.40
N ALA A 138 -12.65 -8.84 5.30
CA ALA A 138 -11.97 -7.78 4.60
C ALA A 138 -12.20 -7.91 3.07
N PRO A 139 -12.61 -6.84 2.38
CA PRO A 139 -12.79 -6.89 0.93
C PRO A 139 -11.45 -7.15 0.23
N SER A 140 -11.48 -7.85 -0.91
CA SER A 140 -10.30 -8.03 -1.76
C SER A 140 -9.86 -6.68 -2.36
N LEU A 141 -8.59 -6.58 -2.74
CA LEU A 141 -8.10 -5.39 -3.44
C LEU A 141 -8.82 -5.15 -4.76
N ASP A 142 -9.20 -6.20 -5.48
CA ASP A 142 -9.93 -6.08 -6.73
C ASP A 142 -11.34 -5.50 -6.51
N ASN A 143 -12.04 -5.94 -5.45
CA ASN A 143 -13.35 -5.38 -5.10
C ASN A 143 -13.24 -3.91 -4.66
N ILE A 144 -12.23 -3.57 -3.86
CA ILE A 144 -11.95 -2.19 -3.47
C ILE A 144 -11.68 -1.35 -4.72
N LEU A 145 -10.78 -1.79 -5.59
CA LEU A 145 -10.39 -1.06 -6.79
C LEU A 145 -11.57 -0.88 -7.75
N SER A 146 -12.39 -1.92 -7.94
CA SER A 146 -13.58 -1.84 -8.78
C SER A 146 -14.56 -0.77 -8.28
N GLY A 147 -14.81 -0.72 -6.96
CA GLY A 147 -15.64 0.32 -6.36
C GLY A 147 -15.05 1.73 -6.50
N LEU A 148 -13.73 1.86 -6.37
CA LEU A 148 -13.04 3.14 -6.57
C LEU A 148 -13.12 3.65 -8.00
N LEU A 149 -12.89 2.77 -8.99
CA LEU A 149 -12.99 3.11 -10.40
C LEU A 149 -14.42 3.48 -10.80
N ALA A 150 -15.42 2.76 -10.29
CA ALA A 150 -16.83 3.08 -10.50
C ALA A 150 -17.25 4.43 -9.87
N GLY A 151 -16.54 4.87 -8.83
CA GLY A 151 -16.76 6.14 -8.16
C GLY A 151 -16.00 7.32 -8.75
N LEU A 152 -15.13 7.11 -9.74
CA LEU A 152 -14.49 8.22 -10.45
C LEU A 152 -15.56 9.00 -11.23
N PRO A 153 -15.55 10.34 -11.20
CA PRO A 153 -16.44 11.11 -12.06
C PRO A 153 -16.18 10.67 -13.50
N ALA A 154 -17.25 10.42 -14.26
CA ALA A 154 -17.13 10.25 -15.69
C ALA A 154 -16.38 11.49 -16.21
N GLY A 155 -15.21 11.29 -16.81
CA GLY A 155 -14.34 12.37 -17.23
C GLY A 155 -15.15 13.39 -18.02
N GLN A 156 -15.28 14.60 -17.50
CA GLN A 156 -15.64 15.75 -18.31
C GLN A 156 -14.43 15.98 -19.21
N PHE A 157 -14.42 15.33 -20.37
CA PHE A 157 -13.51 15.69 -21.43
C PHE A 157 -13.97 17.07 -21.92
N GLU A 158 -13.45 18.13 -21.31
CA GLU A 158 -13.45 19.42 -21.98
C GLU A 158 -12.54 19.24 -23.20
N GLU A 159 -13.11 19.35 -24.40
CA GLU A 159 -12.32 19.46 -25.62
C GLU A 159 -11.42 20.68 -25.46
N ILE A 160 -10.12 20.45 -25.24
CA ILE A 160 -9.13 21.52 -25.27
C ILE A 160 -9.01 21.93 -26.74
N PRO A 161 -9.42 23.15 -27.14
CA PRO A 161 -9.27 23.59 -28.52
C PRO A 161 -7.77 23.64 -28.82
N PHE A 162 -7.36 22.95 -29.86
CA PHE A 162 -6.04 23.14 -30.45
C PHE A 162 -6.16 24.32 -31.41
N ASP A 163 -5.76 25.51 -30.95
CA ASP A 163 -5.56 26.69 -31.80
C ASP A 163 -4.20 26.62 -32.53
#